data_AF-A0A6L3SR52-F1
#
_entry.id   AF-A0A6L3SR52-F1
#
_cell.length_a   1.000
_cell.length_b   1.000
_cell.length_c   1.000
_cell.angle_alpha   90.00
_cell.angle_beta   90.00
_cell.angle_gamma   90.00
#
_symmetry.space_group_name_H-M   'P 1'
#
loop_
_entity.id
_entity.type
_entity.pdbx_description
1 polymer ?
#
loop_
_entity_poly.entity_id
_entity_poly.type
_entity_poly.pdbx_seq_one_letter_code
_entity_poly.pdbx_strand_id
1 'polypeptide(L)'
;MTRAARDITGALDAMLFGPSVDFSPDKIVMRASSTMAAVQNVVPLFDDRDPRNSLACATPGTPDVTTEGHAPDVADWPGAIQLVRDVGARVRRARDLAQELTRESQSLIRRSLSQTEAAEERARIAEAAAEQANLRAERAEGAARLTDERAKAAEHAMQAAKAAEADARLWLGRLYASLRSEFESLTED
;
A
#
# COMPACT_ATOMS: atom_id res chain seq x y z
N MET A 1 -16.37 49.85 16.09
CA MET A 1 -17.26 48.93 15.37
C MET A 1 -16.47 48.01 14.43
N THR A 2 -15.51 47.22 14.94
CA THR A 2 -14.61 46.40 14.07
C THR A 2 -14.18 45.07 14.72
N ARG A 3 -14.96 44.54 15.66
CA ARG A 3 -14.69 43.22 16.27
C ARG A 3 -15.56 42.07 15.74
N ALA A 4 -16.73 42.36 15.17
CA ALA A 4 -17.65 41.31 14.72
C ALA A 4 -17.28 40.67 13.36
N ALA A 5 -16.42 41.29 12.56
CA ALA A 5 -16.09 40.79 11.22
C ALA A 5 -15.02 39.69 11.20
N ARG A 6 -14.27 39.50 12.29
CA ARG A 6 -13.15 38.53 12.35
C ARG A 6 -13.57 37.14 12.80
N ASP A 7 -14.66 37.03 13.55
CA ASP A 7 -15.11 35.76 14.12
C ASP A 7 -15.90 34.90 13.11
N ILE A 8 -16.52 35.53 12.10
CA ILE A 8 -17.29 34.81 11.08
C ILE A 8 -16.34 34.11 10.08
N THR A 9 -15.17 34.67 9.82
CA THR A 9 -14.19 34.07 8.91
C THR A 9 -13.55 32.82 9.51
N GLY A 10 -13.29 32.80 10.83
CA GLY A 10 -12.71 31.62 11.50
C GLY A 10 -13.67 30.42 11.59
N ALA A 11 -14.98 30.67 11.72
CA ALA A 11 -15.99 29.62 11.81
C ALA A 11 -16.25 28.92 10.47
N LEU A 12 -16.13 29.64 9.34
CA LEU A 12 -16.28 29.05 8.01
C LEU A 12 -15.07 28.20 7.61
N ASP A 13 -13.86 28.60 8.01
CA ASP A 13 -12.64 27.84 7.70
C ASP A 13 -12.58 26.49 8.45
N ALA A 14 -13.07 26.46 9.69
CA ALA A 14 -13.14 25.24 10.50
C ALA A 14 -14.18 24.21 9.99
N MET A 15 -15.25 24.66 9.31
CA MET A 15 -16.24 23.76 8.70
C MET A 15 -15.82 23.25 7.32
N LEU A 16 -15.02 24.02 6.57
CA LEU A 16 -14.62 23.64 5.21
C LEU A 16 -13.36 22.75 5.18
N PHE A 17 -12.43 22.91 6.12
CA PHE A 17 -11.13 22.22 6.10
C PHE A 17 -10.88 21.28 7.28
N GLY A 18 -11.80 21.19 8.25
CA GLY A 18 -11.57 20.44 9.49
C GLY A 18 -10.46 21.07 10.35
N PRO A 19 -10.21 20.56 11.57
CA PRO A 19 -9.20 21.13 12.46
C PRO A 19 -7.83 21.11 11.80
N SER A 20 -7.24 22.30 11.67
CA SER A 20 -5.93 22.54 11.07
C SER A 20 -4.89 21.63 11.72
N VAL A 21 -4.45 20.62 10.96
CA VAL A 21 -3.25 19.86 11.31
C VAL A 21 -2.08 20.71 10.87
N ASP A 22 -1.29 21.19 11.84
CA ASP A 22 -0.05 21.94 11.59
C ASP A 22 0.91 21.10 10.73
N PHE A 23 0.91 21.36 9.43
CA PHE A 23 1.94 20.86 8.52
C PHE A 23 3.17 21.73 8.64
N SER A 24 4.05 21.36 9.58
CA SER A 24 5.42 21.85 9.63
C SER A 24 6.17 21.41 8.35
N PRO A 25 6.69 22.33 7.52
CA PRO A 25 7.31 21.99 6.23
C PRO A 25 8.75 21.47 6.34
N ASP A 26 9.26 21.22 7.54
CA ASP A 26 10.64 20.78 7.76
C ASP A 26 10.71 19.28 8.07
N LYS A 27 10.69 18.46 7.01
CA LYS A 27 11.35 17.12 6.91
C LYS A 27 10.96 16.42 5.60
N ILE A 28 11.31 16.99 4.46
CA ILE A 28 11.46 16.21 3.21
C ILE A 28 12.95 16.10 2.92
N VAL A 29 13.60 15.16 3.61
CA VAL A 29 14.94 14.69 3.22
C VAL A 29 14.72 13.67 2.12
N MET A 30 14.90 14.10 0.87
CA MET A 30 15.15 13.19 -0.24
C MET A 30 16.44 12.42 0.05
N ARG A 31 16.31 11.16 0.43
CA ARG A 31 17.38 10.18 0.33
C ARG A 31 17.15 9.34 -0.91
N ALA A 32 17.70 9.80 -2.02
CA ALA A 32 18.06 8.91 -3.12
C ALA A 32 19.13 7.95 -2.60
N SER A 33 18.82 6.66 -2.52
CA SER A 33 19.83 5.62 -2.34
C SER A 33 19.33 4.32 -2.93
N SER A 34 19.99 3.96 -4.03
CA SER A 34 20.44 2.61 -4.33
C SER A 34 19.39 1.61 -4.79
N THR A 35 19.34 1.49 -6.12
CA THR A 35 19.18 0.22 -6.82
C THR A 35 19.99 -0.90 -6.13
N MET A 36 19.33 -1.87 -5.55
CA MET A 36 19.91 -3.19 -5.29
C MET A 36 18.93 -4.27 -5.75
N ALA A 37 19.47 -5.03 -6.70
CA ALA A 37 19.03 -6.26 -7.33
C ALA A 37 17.96 -7.06 -6.56
N ALA A 38 16.95 -7.50 -7.32
CA ALA A 38 16.11 -8.64 -6.97
C ALA A 38 17.00 -9.87 -6.75
N VAL A 39 17.18 -10.26 -5.49
CA VAL A 39 17.71 -11.58 -5.14
C VAL A 39 16.57 -12.56 -5.33
N GLN A 40 16.54 -13.18 -6.51
CA GLN A 40 15.78 -14.41 -6.71
C GLN A 40 16.43 -15.51 -5.86
N ASN A 41 15.84 -15.82 -4.71
CA ASN A 41 16.15 -17.05 -3.99
C ASN A 41 15.51 -18.22 -4.74
N VAL A 42 16.17 -18.66 -5.81
CA VAL A 42 15.90 -19.96 -6.43
C VAL A 42 16.57 -21.00 -5.53
N VAL A 43 15.76 -21.69 -4.75
CA VAL A 43 16.16 -22.93 -4.07
C VAL A 43 16.54 -23.94 -5.17
N PRO A 44 17.77 -24.49 -5.21
CA PRO A 44 18.08 -25.62 -6.06
C PRO A 44 17.29 -26.82 -5.53
N LEU A 45 16.17 -27.09 -6.19
CA LEU A 45 15.36 -28.28 -6.00
C LEU A 45 16.02 -29.38 -6.88
N PHE A 46 16.56 -30.41 -6.22
CA PHE A 46 17.12 -31.65 -6.79
C PHE A 46 18.50 -31.53 -7.46
N ASP A 47 19.55 -31.83 -6.69
CA ASP A 47 20.71 -32.52 -7.25
C ASP A 47 20.30 -34.00 -7.44
N ASP A 48 19.83 -34.34 -8.64
CA ASP A 48 19.78 -35.72 -9.13
C ASP A 48 21.22 -36.22 -9.31
N ARG A 49 21.85 -36.60 -8.20
CA ARG A 49 23.14 -37.28 -8.23
C ARG A 49 22.91 -38.78 -8.36
N ASP A 50 22.72 -39.21 -9.60
CA ASP A 50 22.78 -40.59 -10.04
C ASP A 50 24.08 -41.28 -9.54
N PRO A 51 24.05 -42.32 -8.70
CA PRO A 51 25.26 -43.05 -8.31
C PRO A 51 25.65 -44.14 -9.33
N ARG A 52 25.37 -43.94 -10.63
CA ARG A 52 25.62 -44.94 -11.67
C ARG A 52 26.37 -44.38 -12.88
N ASN A 53 27.46 -43.63 -12.68
CA ASN A 53 28.46 -43.50 -13.73
C ASN A 53 29.82 -43.00 -13.19
N SER A 54 30.61 -43.91 -12.63
CA SER A 54 32.07 -43.74 -12.46
C SER A 54 32.70 -45.12 -12.30
N LEU A 55 32.70 -45.88 -13.38
CA LEU A 55 33.53 -47.07 -13.54
C LEU A 55 34.24 -46.96 -14.89
N ALA A 56 35.24 -46.08 -14.93
CA ALA A 56 36.23 -46.02 -15.98
C ALA A 56 37.62 -46.11 -15.36
N CYS A 57 38.20 -47.29 -15.51
CA CYS A 57 39.63 -47.55 -15.71
C CYS A 57 40.62 -46.91 -14.73
N ALA A 58 40.85 -47.59 -13.61
CA ALA A 58 42.15 -47.59 -12.95
C ALA A 58 42.54 -49.05 -12.68
N THR A 59 43.51 -49.54 -13.45
CA THR A 59 44.17 -50.83 -13.28
C THR A 59 44.88 -50.87 -11.93
N PRO A 60 44.61 -51.86 -11.05
CA PRO A 60 45.54 -52.24 -10.00
C PRO A 60 46.26 -53.51 -10.43
N GLY A 61 47.59 -53.44 -10.51
CA GLY A 61 48.43 -54.60 -10.71
C GLY A 61 48.13 -55.68 -9.68
N THR A 62 48.17 -56.92 -10.14
CA THR A 62 48.27 -58.13 -9.32
C THR A 62 49.44 -58.00 -8.34
N PRO A 63 49.21 -58.27 -7.05
CA PRO A 63 50.11 -59.15 -6.33
C PRO A 63 49.41 -60.48 -6.07
N ASP A 64 49.90 -61.47 -6.81
CA ASP A 64 49.83 -62.87 -6.43
C ASP A 64 50.58 -63.06 -5.11
N VAL A 65 49.86 -63.28 -4.01
CA VAL A 65 50.36 -63.99 -2.83
C VAL A 65 49.25 -64.92 -2.35
N THR A 66 49.49 -66.20 -2.60
CA THR A 66 48.87 -67.36 -1.99
C THR A 66 49.33 -67.49 -0.53
N THR A 67 48.37 -67.54 0.40
CA THR A 67 48.40 -68.15 1.75
C THR A 67 47.16 -67.58 2.46
N GLU A 68 46.29 -68.25 3.19
CA GLU A 68 46.12 -69.62 3.67
C GLU A 68 44.72 -69.61 4.33
N GLY A 69 44.10 -70.76 4.53
CA GLY A 69 42.71 -70.88 4.97
C GLY A 69 42.36 -70.09 6.23
N HIS A 70 41.39 -69.16 6.14
CA HIS A 70 40.78 -68.55 7.30
C HIS A 70 39.54 -69.36 7.69
N ALA A 71 39.70 -70.12 8.77
CA ALA A 71 38.66 -70.90 9.42
C ALA A 71 37.40 -70.05 9.73
N PRO A 72 36.20 -70.65 9.71
CA PRO A 72 35.02 -69.95 10.18
C PRO A 72 35.08 -69.81 11.71
N ASP A 73 34.54 -68.68 12.19
CA ASP A 73 33.81 -68.58 13.45
C ASP A 73 34.61 -68.30 14.74
N VAL A 74 35.19 -67.10 14.81
CA VAL A 74 35.17 -66.33 16.07
C VAL A 74 34.45 -65.03 15.75
N ALA A 75 33.14 -65.02 15.93
CA ALA A 75 32.34 -63.80 15.77
C ALA A 75 32.96 -62.66 16.59
N ASP A 76 33.36 -61.58 15.92
CA ASP A 76 33.90 -60.35 16.52
C ASP A 76 32.77 -59.58 17.22
N TRP A 77 32.30 -60.15 18.32
CA TRP A 77 31.28 -59.58 19.19
C TRP A 77 31.67 -58.20 19.72
N PRO A 78 32.94 -57.93 20.13
CA PRO A 78 33.35 -56.59 20.53
C PRO A 78 33.17 -55.55 19.42
N GLY A 79 33.57 -55.86 18.18
CA GLY A 79 33.36 -54.99 17.02
C GLY A 79 31.87 -54.73 16.73
N ALA A 80 31.06 -55.79 16.75
CA ALA A 80 29.61 -55.68 16.57
C ALA A 80 28.93 -54.81 17.66
N ILE A 81 29.35 -54.94 18.92
CA ILE A 81 28.86 -54.11 20.03
C ILE A 81 29.21 -52.64 19.80
N GLN A 82 30.41 -52.34 19.30
CA GLN A 82 30.81 -50.96 19.02
C GLN A 82 29.98 -50.34 17.89
N LEU A 83 29.71 -51.09 16.82
CA LEU A 83 28.83 -50.63 15.74
C LEU A 83 27.40 -50.33 16.23
N VAL A 84 26.83 -51.20 17.06
CA VAL A 84 25.49 -50.96 17.65
C VAL A 84 25.49 -49.69 18.52
N ARG A 85 26.57 -49.46 19.28
CA ARG A 85 26.73 -48.24 20.10
C ARG A 85 26.85 -46.99 19.22
N ASP A 86 27.62 -47.05 18.15
CA ASP A 86 27.82 -45.92 17.24
C ASP A 86 26.54 -45.58 16.45
N VAL A 87 25.80 -46.61 16.01
CA VAL A 87 24.47 -46.44 15.41
C VAL A 87 23.51 -45.85 16.44
N GLY A 88 23.50 -46.35 17.68
CA GLY A 88 22.70 -45.80 18.76
C GLY A 88 23.00 -44.32 19.05
N ALA A 89 24.28 -43.93 19.06
CA ALA A 89 24.69 -42.54 19.22
C ALA A 89 24.25 -41.67 18.03
N ARG A 90 24.35 -42.19 16.80
CA ARG A 90 23.87 -41.49 15.59
C ARG A 90 22.35 -41.31 15.59
N VAL A 91 21.59 -42.32 16.00
CA VAL A 91 20.12 -42.23 16.11
C VAL A 91 19.70 -41.20 17.15
N ARG A 92 20.38 -41.13 18.30
CA ARG A 92 20.11 -40.09 19.31
C ARG A 92 20.37 -38.69 18.74
N ARG A 93 21.52 -38.47 18.09
CA ARG A 93 21.82 -37.19 17.42
C ARG A 93 20.78 -36.83 16.35
N ALA A 94 20.37 -37.80 15.53
CA ALA A 94 19.35 -37.58 14.52
C ALA A 94 17.99 -37.21 15.13
N ARG A 95 17.62 -37.85 16.25
CA ARG A 95 16.42 -37.50 17.02
C ARG A 95 16.50 -36.09 17.60
N ASP A 96 17.63 -35.71 18.19
CA ASP A 96 17.81 -34.38 18.78
C ASP A 96 17.68 -33.30 17.70
N LEU A 97 18.30 -33.50 16.54
CA LEU A 97 18.17 -32.61 15.38
C LEU A 97 16.73 -32.52 14.87
N ALA A 98 16.02 -33.65 14.77
CA ALA A 98 14.62 -33.65 14.35
C ALA A 98 13.73 -32.88 15.34
N GLN A 99 14.00 -32.98 16.64
CA GLN A 99 13.30 -32.22 17.67
C GLN A 99 13.61 -30.72 17.60
N GLU A 100 14.85 -30.34 17.31
CA GLU A 100 15.26 -28.96 17.10
C GLU A 100 14.57 -28.35 15.87
N LEU A 101 14.61 -29.02 14.72
CA LEU A 101 13.91 -28.58 13.50
C LEU A 101 12.39 -28.47 13.69
N THR A 102 11.81 -29.35 14.50
CA THR A 102 10.38 -29.27 14.85
C THR A 102 10.10 -28.01 15.68
N ARG A 103 10.97 -27.65 16.63
CA ARG A 103 10.80 -26.43 17.43
C ARG A 103 11.01 -25.17 16.58
N GLU A 104 12.01 -25.18 15.71
CA GLU A 104 12.28 -24.07 14.80
C GLU A 104 11.12 -23.86 13.82
N SER A 105 10.64 -24.91 13.17
CA SER A 105 9.48 -24.83 12.26
C SER A 105 8.23 -24.32 12.97
N GLN A 106 7.95 -24.80 14.18
CA GLN A 106 6.83 -24.29 14.98
C GLN A 106 7.00 -22.80 15.31
N SER A 107 8.22 -22.35 15.63
CA SER A 107 8.49 -20.94 15.91
C SER A 107 8.30 -20.06 14.66
N LEU A 108 8.73 -20.54 13.49
CA LEU A 108 8.55 -19.86 12.21
C LEU A 108 7.08 -19.76 11.84
N ILE A 109 6.31 -20.84 12.00
CA ILE A 109 4.86 -20.85 11.74
C ILE A 109 4.15 -19.85 12.66
N ARG A 110 4.46 -19.84 13.96
CA ARG A 110 3.86 -18.85 14.88
C ARG A 110 4.21 -17.42 14.49
N ARG A 111 5.47 -17.18 14.10
CA ARG A 111 5.90 -15.87 13.65
C ARG A 111 5.18 -15.46 12.36
N SER A 112 5.08 -16.34 11.37
CA SER A 112 4.38 -16.04 10.13
C SER A 112 2.89 -15.75 10.39
N LEU A 113 2.23 -16.54 11.26
CA LEU A 113 0.83 -16.30 11.64
C LEU A 113 0.65 -14.94 12.32
N SER A 114 1.50 -14.58 13.28
CA SER A 114 1.42 -13.27 13.92
C SER A 114 1.67 -12.11 12.93
N GLN A 115 2.52 -12.32 11.92
CA GLN A 115 2.78 -11.33 10.88
C GLN A 115 1.60 -11.18 9.92
N THR A 116 0.92 -12.28 9.57
CA THR A 116 -0.29 -12.23 8.74
C THR A 116 -1.43 -11.56 9.49
N GLU A 117 -1.66 -11.89 10.76
CA GLU A 117 -2.68 -11.23 11.59
C GLU A 117 -2.42 -9.72 11.71
N ALA A 118 -1.17 -9.32 11.96
CA ALA A 118 -0.79 -7.90 12.02
C ALA A 118 -0.88 -7.21 10.64
N ALA A 119 -0.74 -7.93 9.54
CA ALA A 119 -0.96 -7.39 8.19
C ALA A 119 -2.45 -7.23 7.90
N GLU A 120 -3.29 -8.20 8.25
CA GLU A 120 -4.74 -8.15 8.13
C GLU A 120 -5.34 -7.00 8.95
N GLU A 121 -4.89 -6.82 10.20
CA GLU A 121 -5.39 -5.72 11.02
C GLU A 121 -5.03 -4.35 10.42
N ARG A 122 -3.81 -4.21 9.90
CA ARG A 122 -3.41 -2.98 9.18
C ARG A 122 -4.24 -2.77 7.91
N ALA A 123 -4.59 -3.84 7.20
CA ALA A 123 -5.45 -3.76 6.02
C ALA A 123 -6.86 -3.28 6.42
N ARG A 124 -7.46 -3.85 7.46
CA ARG A 124 -8.79 -3.41 7.97
C ARG A 124 -8.79 -1.94 8.40
N ILE A 125 -7.75 -1.49 9.10
CA ILE A 125 -7.62 -0.09 9.50
C ILE A 125 -7.51 0.82 8.27
N ALA A 126 -6.74 0.41 7.26
CA ALA A 126 -6.60 1.16 6.01
C ALA A 126 -7.92 1.22 5.22
N GLU A 127 -8.66 0.11 5.15
CA GLU A 127 -9.99 0.04 4.53
C GLU A 127 -10.97 0.98 5.23
N ALA A 128 -11.08 0.92 6.56
CA ALA A 128 -11.94 1.82 7.33
C ALA A 128 -11.56 3.30 7.13
N ALA A 129 -10.26 3.61 7.06
CA ALA A 129 -9.79 4.97 6.78
C ALA A 129 -10.17 5.43 5.36
N ALA A 130 -10.07 4.55 4.37
CA ALA A 130 -10.45 4.82 2.98
C ALA A 130 -11.97 5.05 2.85
N GLU A 131 -12.79 4.22 3.49
CA GLU A 131 -14.24 4.40 3.53
C GLU A 131 -14.64 5.75 4.14
N GLN A 132 -14.00 6.14 5.24
CA GLN A 132 -14.23 7.46 5.83
C GLN A 132 -13.81 8.59 4.92
N ALA A 133 -12.69 8.44 4.18
CA ALA A 133 -12.25 9.44 3.21
C ALA A 133 -13.25 9.59 2.07
N ASN A 134 -13.78 8.47 1.55
CA ASN A 134 -14.81 8.47 0.52
C ASN A 134 -16.09 9.18 0.99
N LEU A 135 -16.57 8.88 2.21
CA LEU A 135 -17.74 9.56 2.77
C LEU A 135 -17.53 11.07 2.93
N ARG A 136 -16.30 11.51 3.27
CA ARG A 136 -15.98 12.95 3.31
C ARG A 136 -15.98 13.56 1.91
N ALA A 137 -15.42 12.86 0.93
CA ALA A 137 -15.40 13.30 -0.47
C ALA A 137 -16.82 13.43 -1.03
N GLU A 138 -17.68 12.43 -0.83
CA GLU A 138 -19.09 12.47 -1.28
C GLU A 138 -19.86 13.65 -0.68
N ARG A 139 -19.65 13.94 0.62
CA ARG A 139 -20.26 15.11 1.26
C ARG A 139 -19.75 16.42 0.66
N ALA A 140 -18.45 16.51 0.41
CA ALA A 140 -17.84 17.69 -0.21
C ALA A 140 -18.35 17.90 -1.64
N GLU A 141 -18.46 16.83 -2.44
CA GLU A 141 -19.05 16.88 -3.77
C GLU A 141 -20.53 17.31 -3.73
N GLY A 142 -21.31 16.77 -2.80
CA GLY A 142 -22.70 17.18 -2.59
C GLY A 142 -22.81 18.67 -2.26
N ALA A 143 -21.95 19.17 -1.36
CA ALA A 143 -21.91 20.60 -1.03
C ALA A 143 -21.50 21.46 -2.24
N ALA A 144 -20.50 21.03 -3.00
CA ALA A 144 -20.04 21.73 -4.20
C ALA A 144 -21.13 21.83 -5.27
N ARG A 145 -21.92 20.77 -5.48
CA ARG A 145 -23.07 20.78 -6.41
C ARG A 145 -24.12 21.80 -5.96
N LEU A 146 -24.46 21.85 -4.68
CA LEU A 146 -25.42 22.84 -4.16
C LEU A 146 -24.92 24.27 -4.31
N THR A 147 -23.62 24.52 -4.15
CA THR A 147 -23.05 25.86 -4.36
C THR A 147 -23.04 26.24 -5.83
N ASP A 148 -22.76 25.30 -6.73
CA ASP A 148 -22.79 25.51 -8.17
C ASP A 148 -24.22 25.84 -8.65
N GLU A 149 -25.23 25.12 -8.16
CA GLU A 149 -26.64 25.42 -8.45
C GLU A 149 -27.05 26.82 -7.96
N ARG A 150 -26.60 27.22 -6.76
CA ARG A 150 -26.85 28.57 -6.24
C ARG A 150 -26.15 29.64 -7.06
N ALA A 151 -24.92 29.38 -7.51
CA ALA A 151 -24.18 30.29 -8.37
C ALA A 151 -24.91 30.49 -9.70
N LYS A 152 -25.34 29.40 -10.36
CA LYS A 152 -26.14 29.44 -11.59
C LYS A 152 -27.44 30.22 -11.42
N ALA A 153 -28.17 29.98 -10.33
CA ALA A 153 -29.39 30.72 -10.03
C ALA A 153 -29.13 32.22 -9.86
N ALA A 154 -28.04 32.59 -9.16
CA ALA A 154 -27.63 33.98 -8.99
C ALA A 154 -27.20 34.63 -10.33
N GLU A 155 -26.50 33.89 -11.19
CA GLU A 155 -26.13 34.34 -12.54
C GLU A 155 -27.36 34.62 -13.40
N HIS A 156 -28.34 33.71 -13.41
CA HIS A 156 -29.60 33.90 -14.10
C HIS A 156 -30.37 35.12 -13.58
N ALA A 157 -30.44 35.30 -12.26
CA ALA A 157 -31.08 36.47 -11.66
C ALA A 157 -30.37 37.78 -12.04
N MET A 158 -29.03 37.79 -12.06
CA MET A 158 -28.24 38.95 -12.51
C MET A 158 -28.51 39.26 -13.99
N GLN A 159 -28.55 38.24 -14.85
CA GLN A 159 -28.83 38.43 -16.28
C GLN A 159 -30.25 39.00 -16.50
N ALA A 160 -31.25 38.50 -15.78
CA ALA A 160 -32.61 39.02 -15.82
C ALA A 160 -32.68 40.48 -15.36
N ALA A 161 -31.98 40.84 -14.28
CA ALA A 161 -31.91 42.21 -13.80
C ALA A 161 -31.24 43.15 -14.83
N LYS A 162 -30.16 42.71 -15.48
CA LYS A 162 -29.49 43.46 -16.56
C LYS A 162 -30.40 43.68 -17.77
N ALA A 163 -31.19 42.67 -18.14
CA ALA A 163 -32.16 42.80 -19.23
C ALA A 163 -33.26 43.80 -18.87
N ALA A 164 -33.83 43.71 -17.66
CA ALA A 164 -34.84 44.65 -17.17
C ALA A 164 -34.31 46.09 -17.10
N GLU A 165 -33.04 46.28 -16.70
CA GLU A 165 -32.40 47.60 -16.70
C GLU A 165 -32.24 48.15 -18.13
N ALA A 166 -31.83 47.32 -19.09
CA ALA A 166 -31.73 47.72 -20.50
C ALA A 166 -33.09 48.14 -21.07
N ASP A 167 -34.15 47.39 -20.79
CA ASP A 167 -35.50 47.71 -21.21
C ASP A 167 -36.01 49.02 -20.58
N ALA A 168 -35.75 49.23 -19.28
CA ALA A 168 -36.10 50.46 -18.59
C ALA A 168 -35.38 51.68 -19.20
N ARG A 169 -34.09 51.55 -19.54
CA ARG A 169 -33.32 52.60 -20.23
C ARG A 169 -33.90 52.92 -21.60
N LEU A 170 -34.31 51.92 -22.36
CA LEU A 170 -34.96 52.11 -23.66
C LEU A 170 -36.31 52.83 -23.51
N TRP A 171 -37.13 52.43 -22.54
CA TRP A 171 -38.42 53.07 -22.27
C TRP A 171 -38.25 54.54 -21.85
N LEU A 172 -37.30 54.83 -20.96
CA LEU A 172 -36.96 56.20 -20.56
C LEU A 172 -36.50 57.04 -21.75
N GLY A 173 -35.67 56.48 -22.65
CA GLY A 173 -35.24 57.16 -23.87
C GLY A 173 -36.41 57.53 -24.78
N ARG A 174 -37.39 56.64 -24.94
CA ARG A 174 -38.61 56.89 -25.71
C ARG A 174 -39.48 57.97 -25.06
N LEU A 175 -39.65 57.91 -23.73
CA LEU A 175 -40.44 58.89 -22.98
C LEU A 175 -39.81 60.29 -23.06
N TYR A 176 -38.49 60.39 -22.92
CA TYR A 176 -37.76 61.64 -23.09
C TYR A 176 -37.92 62.22 -24.50
N ALA A 177 -37.81 61.38 -25.54
CA ALA A 177 -37.99 61.83 -26.92
C ALA A 177 -39.42 62.36 -27.18
N SER A 178 -40.44 61.67 -26.67
CA SER A 178 -41.83 62.11 -26.77
C SER A 178 -42.08 63.43 -26.03
N LEU A 179 -41.57 63.58 -24.81
CA LEU A 179 -41.68 64.85 -24.08
C LEU A 179 -40.99 65.98 -24.84
N ARG A 180 -39.78 65.73 -25.37
CA ARG A 180 -39.04 66.74 -26.11
C ARG A 180 -39.81 67.22 -27.35
N SER A 181 -40.40 66.31 -28.13
CA SER A 181 -41.17 66.70 -29.32
C SER A 181 -42.41 67.54 -28.99
N GLU A 182 -43.10 67.23 -27.88
CA GLU A 182 -44.27 68.01 -27.41
C GLU A 182 -43.86 69.42 -26.91
N PHE A 183 -42.66 69.58 -26.36
CA PHE A 183 -42.16 70.91 -25.97
C PHE A 183 -41.62 71.71 -27.16
N GLU A 184 -41.00 71.04 -28.13
CA GLU A 184 -40.46 71.69 -29.34
C GLU A 184 -41.59 72.27 -30.22
N SER A 185 -42.72 71.57 -30.33
CA SER A 185 -43.92 72.06 -31.02
C SER A 185 -44.55 73.30 -30.36
N LEU A 186 -44.38 73.49 -29.04
CA LEU A 186 -44.87 74.68 -28.32
C LEU A 186 -43.99 75.92 -28.52
N THR A 187 -42.78 75.77 -29.06
CA THR A 187 -41.82 76.86 -29.25
C THR A 187 -41.70 77.37 -30.68
N GLU A 188 -42.35 76.70 -31.65
CA GLU A 188 -42.30 77.08 -33.08
C GLU A 188 -43.54 77.87 -33.57
N ASP A 189 -44.48 78.21 -32.69
CA ASP A 189 -45.60 79.15 -32.91
C ASP A 189 -45.28 80.56 -32.35
#